data_AF-A0A6A8LM81-F1
#
_entry.id   AF-A0A6A8LM81-F1
#
_cell.length_a   1.000
_cell.length_b   1.000
_cell.length_c   1.000
_cell.angle_alpha   90.00
_cell.angle_beta   90.00
_cell.angle_gamma   90.00
#
_symmetry.space_group_name_H-M   'P 1'
#
loop_
_entity.id
_entity.type
_entity.pdbx_description
1 polymer ?
#
loop_
_entity_poly.entity_id
_entity_poly.type
_entity_poly.pdbx_seq_one_letter_code
_entity_poly.pdbx_strand_id
1 'polypeptide(L)' 'MEFKRVERQGVIVYLKHLKQSKQLRKFGTIHYVSRKMKYVLIYMNAEDVNEALHKLKSMKFVS' A
#
# COMPACT_ATOMS: atom_id res chain seq x y z
N MET A 1 14.01 8.10 -27.07
CA MET A 1 13.11 7.73 -25.95
C MET A 1 13.31 8.77 -24.86
N GLU A 2 12.28 9.56 -24.58
CA GLU A 2 12.31 10.52 -23.47
C GLU A 2 12.21 9.78 -22.13
N PHE A 3 13.11 10.10 -21.21
CA PHE A 3 13.05 9.61 -19.84
C PHE A 3 11.98 10.40 -19.08
N LYS A 4 10.79 9.83 -18.92
CA LYS A 4 9.76 10.39 -18.03
C LYS A 4 10.05 9.94 -16.59
N ARG A 5 10.40 10.87 -15.72
CA ARG A 5 10.57 10.59 -14.29
C ARG A 5 9.22 10.25 -13.67
N VAL A 6 9.08 9.02 -13.17
CA VAL A 6 7.89 8.59 -12.43
C VAL A 6 8.19 8.74 -10.95
N GLU A 7 7.42 9.60 -10.28
CA GLU A 7 7.49 9.73 -8.83
C GLU A 7 6.85 8.51 -8.16
N ARG A 8 7.49 8.01 -7.10
CA ARG A 8 7.03 6.84 -6.36
C ARG A 8 6.89 7.18 -4.89
N GLN A 9 5.91 6.57 -4.23
CA GLN A 9 5.64 6.78 -2.81
C GLN A 9 5.49 5.45 -2.09
N GLY A 10 6.00 5.44 -0.85
CA GLY A 10 5.77 4.37 0.12
C GLY A 10 4.55 4.71 0.98
N VAL A 11 3.56 3.82 0.98
CA VAL A 11 2.35 3.92 1.79
C VAL A 11 2.42 2.86 2.88
N ILE A 12 2.34 3.28 4.14
CA ILE A 12 2.29 2.40 5.30
C ILE A 12 0.83 2.22 5.69
N VAL A 13 0.36 0.97 5.69
CA VAL A 13 -1.02 0.61 6.02
C VAL A 13 -1.03 -0.29 7.24
N TYR A 14 -1.64 0.18 8.32
CA TYR A 14 -1.85 -0.62 9.54
C TYR A 14 -3.07 -1.53 9.39
N LEU A 15 -2.93 -2.76 9.87
CA LEU A 15 -3.93 -3.82 9.75
C LEU A 15 -4.33 -4.37 11.11
N LYS A 16 -5.61 -4.70 11.26
CA LYS A 16 -6.12 -5.41 12.45
C LYS A 16 -5.53 -6.82 12.56
N HIS A 17 -5.45 -7.49 11.42
CA HIS A 17 -4.85 -8.82 11.26
C HIS A 17 -4.11 -8.94 9.92
N LEU A 18 -3.02 -9.72 9.89
CA LEU A 18 -2.14 -9.84 8.72
C LEU A 18 -2.65 -10.80 7.64
N LYS A 19 -3.73 -11.55 7.91
CA LYS A 19 -4.30 -12.53 6.95
C LYS A 19 -4.64 -11.88 5.60
N GLN A 20 -5.12 -10.63 5.62
CA GLN A 20 -5.51 -9.88 4.41
C GLN A 20 -4.37 -9.07 3.78
N SER A 21 -3.13 -9.13 4.31
CA SER A 21 -1.98 -8.40 3.73
C SER A 21 -1.77 -8.70 2.24
N LYS A 22 -2.01 -9.94 1.80
CA LYS A 22 -1.91 -10.33 0.39
C LYS A 22 -2.86 -9.56 -0.53
N GLN A 23 -4.03 -9.12 -0.04
CA GLN A 23 -5.00 -8.35 -0.83
C GLN A 23 -4.47 -6.95 -1.17
N LEU A 24 -3.53 -6.42 -0.38
CA LEU A 24 -2.94 -5.10 -0.61
C LEU A 24 -2.01 -5.05 -1.83
N ARG A 25 -1.60 -6.21 -2.36
CA ARG A 25 -0.79 -6.31 -3.59
C ARG A 25 -1.47 -5.70 -4.82
N LYS A 26 -2.80 -5.56 -4.80
CA LYS A 26 -3.55 -4.90 -5.89
C LYS A 26 -3.30 -3.40 -6.00
N PHE A 27 -2.75 -2.78 -4.96
CA PHE A 27 -2.44 -1.34 -4.94
C PHE A 27 -0.99 -1.04 -5.29
N GLY A 28 -0.12 -2.05 -5.31
CA GLY A 28 1.30 -1.85 -5.57
C GLY A 28 2.15 -2.99 -5.03
N THR A 29 3.46 -2.78 -5.06
CA THR A 29 4.41 -3.78 -4.60
C THR A 29 4.50 -3.74 -3.08
N ILE A 30 4.30 -4.88 -2.43
CA ILE A 30 4.56 -4.98 -0.98
C ILE A 30 6.06 -5.10 -0.78
N HIS A 31 6.67 -4.08 -0.16
CA HIS A 31 8.09 -4.08 0.17
C HIS A 31 8.36 -4.75 1.51
N TYR A 32 7.44 -4.58 2.48
CA TYR A 32 7.63 -5.13 3.81
C TYR A 32 6.30 -5.41 4.51
N VAL A 33 6.26 -6.45 5.34
CA VAL A 33 5.12 -6.78 6.20
C VAL A 33 5.63 -6.97 7.62
N SER A 34 5.23 -6.09 8.54
CA SER A 34 5.59 -6.21 9.95
C SER A 34 4.66 -7.19 10.64
N ARG A 35 5.21 -8.31 11.13
CA ARG A 35 4.45 -9.28 11.93
C ARG A 35 4.14 -8.78 13.34
N LYS A 36 5.09 -8.03 13.94
CA LYS A 36 5.01 -7.51 15.30
C LYS A 36 4.04 -6.32 15.40
N MET A 37 4.17 -5.35 14.48
CA MET A 37 3.39 -4.10 14.50
C MET A 37 2.16 -4.13 13.57
N LYS A 38 1.97 -5.23 12.83
CA LYS A 38 0.83 -5.45 11.93
C LYS A 38 0.61 -4.35 10.89
N TYR A 39 1.66 -3.89 10.22
CA TYR A 39 1.54 -2.99 9.08
C TYR A 39 2.18 -3.57 7.81
N VAL A 40 1.79 -3.01 6.68
CA VAL A 40 2.31 -3.33 5.36
C VAL A 40 2.85 -2.06 4.71
N LEU A 41 4.07 -2.11 4.19
CA LEU A 41 4.65 -1.08 3.34
C LEU A 41 4.37 -1.43 1.88
N ILE A 42 3.57 -0.60 1.23
CA ILE A 42 3.24 -0.70 -0.19
C ILE A 42 4.00 0.39 -0.95
N TYR A 43 4.61 0.03 -2.06
CA TYR A 43 5.32 0.96 -2.93
C TYR A 43 4.60 1.03 -4.27
N MET A 44 4.16 2.24 -4.63
CA MET A 44 3.34 2.52 -5.80
C MET A 44 3.72 3.86 -6.45
N ASN A 45 3.18 4.15 -7.63
CA ASN A 45 3.41 5.46 -8.26
C ASN A 45 2.64 6.54 -7.48
N ALA A 46 3.21 7.74 -7.39
CA ALA A 46 2.61 8.84 -6.64
C ALA A 46 1.23 9.24 -7.20
N GLU A 47 1.06 9.15 -8.52
CA GLU A 47 -0.21 9.45 -9.21
C GLU A 47 -1.37 8.56 -8.73
N ASP A 48 -1.08 7.31 -8.35
CA ASP A 48 -2.08 6.30 -7.95
C ASP A 48 -2.44 6.36 -6.44
N VAL A 49 -1.63 7.07 -5.64
CA VAL A 49 -1.72 7.03 -4.17
C VAL A 49 -3.06 7.55 -3.65
N ASN A 50 -3.55 8.66 -4.20
CA ASN A 50 -4.79 9.28 -3.71
C ASN A 50 -6.00 8.37 -3.87
N GLU A 51 -6.13 7.71 -5.02
CA GLU A 51 -7.20 6.76 -5.28
C GLU A 51 -7.04 5.49 -4.42
N ALA A 52 -5.81 4.98 -4.31
CA ALA A 52 -5.50 3.84 -3.46
C ALA A 52 -5.86 4.12 -1.99
N LEU A 53 -5.55 5.30 -1.47
CA LEU A 53 -5.88 5.70 -0.09
C LEU A 53 -7.39 5.71 0.16
N HIS A 54 -8.19 6.21 -0.78
CA HIS A 54 -9.65 6.19 -0.65
C HIS A 54 -10.20 4.76 -0.57
N LYS A 55 -9.68 3.86 -1.43
CA LYS A 55 -10.04 2.44 -1.44
C LYS A 55 -9.52 1.68 -0.21
N LEU A 56 -8.36 2.04 0.31
CA LEU A 56 -7.77 1.41 1.50
C LEU A 56 -8.56 1.77 2.76
N LYS A 57 -8.95 3.04 2.90
CA LYS A 57 -9.74 3.53 4.06
C LYS A 57 -11.12 2.87 4.17
N SER A 58 -11.71 2.43 3.07
CA SER A 58 -13.01 1.72 3.11
C SER A 58 -12.91 0.24 3.49
N MET A 59 -11.69 -0.31 3.60
CA MET A 59 -11.49 -1.71 3.96
C MET A 59 -11.64 -1.93 5.46
N LYS A 60 -12.55 -2.84 5.84
CA LYS A 60 -12.86 -3.14 7.26
C LYS A 60 -11.68 -3.59 8.11
N PHE A 61 -10.62 -4.11 7.48
CA PHE A 61 -9.44 -4.67 8.13
C PHE A 61 -8.24 -3.73 8.21
N VAL A 62 -8.31 -2.58 7.53
CA VAL A 62 -7.39 -1.46 7.72
C VAL A 62 -7.79 -0.76 9.02
N SER A 63 -6.78 -0.30 9.77
CA SER A 63 -6.97 0.40 11.06
C SER A 63 -6.92 1.90 10.90
#